data_AF-A0A2T4WDA8-F1
#
_entry.id   AF-A0A2T4WDA8-F1
#
_cell.length_a   1.000
_cell.length_b   1.000
_cell.length_c   1.000
_cell.angle_alpha   90.00
_cell.angle_beta   90.00
_cell.angle_gamma   90.00
#
_symmetry.space_group_name_H-M   'P 1'
#
loop_
_entity.id
_entity.type
_entity.pdbx_description
1 polymer ?
#
loop_
_entity_poly.entity_id
_entity_poly.type
_entity_poly.pdbx_seq_one_letter_code
_entity_poly.pdbx_strand_id
1 'polypeptide(L)' 'MALNIVLIEPEIPNNTGNIGRLALATGSRLHLVKPFGFEIDDKRLKRAGLDYWQHLEV' A
#
# COMPACT_ATOMS: atom_id res chain seq x y z
N MET A 1 -7.70 1.58 18.61
CA MET A 1 -6.31 2.08 18.58
C MET A 1 -5.76 1.69 17.22
N ALA A 2 -5.48 2.65 16.33
CA ALA A 2 -5.03 2.34 14.97
C ALA A 2 -3.56 1.86 15.00
N LEU A 3 -3.25 0.78 14.30
CA LEU A 3 -1.88 0.27 14.16
C LEU A 3 -1.17 0.99 13.02
N ASN A 4 0.16 0.99 13.05
CA ASN A 4 1.00 1.48 11.96
C ASN A 4 1.69 0.28 11.29
N ILE A 5 1.58 0.20 9.97
CA ILE A 5 2.25 -0.80 9.14
C ILE A 5 3.30 -0.06 8.32
N VAL A 6 4.57 -0.42 8.43
CA VAL A 6 5.67 0.25 7.73
C VAL A 6 6.34 -0.74 6.78
N LEU A 7 6.32 -0.43 5.48
CA LEU A 7 7.05 -1.18 4.46
C LEU A 7 8.30 -0.41 4.07
N ILE A 8 9.46 -0.97 4.43
CA ILE A 8 10.76 -0.45 4.06
C ILE A 8 11.16 -1.03 2.71
N GLU A 9 11.42 -0.15 1.75
CA GLU A 9 11.91 -0.48 0.42
C GLU A 9 11.12 -1.60 -0.29
N PRO A 10 9.77 -1.48 -0.38
CA PRO A 10 8.96 -2.54 -0.95
C PRO A 10 9.30 -2.80 -2.41
N GLU A 11 9.57 -4.07 -2.74
CA GLU A 11 10.00 -4.48 -4.07
C GLU A 11 8.85 -5.03 -4.95
N ILE A 12 7.86 -5.67 -4.33
CA ILE A 12 6.80 -6.40 -5.03
C ILE A 12 5.48 -5.62 -4.95
N PRO A 13 4.94 -5.08 -6.06
CA PRO A 13 3.74 -4.22 -6.05
C PRO A 13 2.51 -4.96 -5.51
N ASN A 14 2.33 -6.25 -5.85
CA ASN A 14 1.21 -7.04 -5.36
C ASN A 14 1.22 -7.23 -3.84
N ASN A 15 2.40 -7.32 -3.21
CA ASN A 15 2.50 -7.45 -1.75
C ASN A 15 2.09 -6.14 -1.08
N THR A 16 2.64 -5.01 -1.54
CA THR A 16 2.26 -3.67 -1.10
C THR A 16 0.76 -3.46 -1.24
N GLY A 17 0.21 -3.91 -2.36
CA GLY A 17 -1.21 -3.83 -2.63
C GLY A 17 -2.08 -4.71 -1.73
N ASN A 18 -1.65 -5.93 -1.40
CA ASN A 18 -2.41 -6.75 -0.44
C ASN A 18 -2.34 -6.19 0.98
N ILE A 19 -1.19 -5.62 1.36
CA ILE A 19 -0.98 -5.02 2.68
C ILE A 19 -1.77 -3.70 2.82
N GLY A 20 -1.88 -2.90 1.77
CA GLY A 20 -2.78 -1.74 1.76
C GLY A 20 -4.22 -2.12 2.06
N ARG A 21 -4.68 -3.26 1.55
CA ARG A 21 -6.06 -3.70 1.73
C ARG A 21 -6.32 -4.15 3.16
N LEU A 22 -5.32 -4.80 3.75
CA LEU A 22 -5.30 -5.10 5.18
C LEU A 22 -5.31 -3.82 6.01
N ALA A 23 -4.49 -2.83 5.66
CA ALA A 23 -4.43 -1.56 6.37
C ALA A 23 -5.79 -0.86 6.37
N LEU A 24 -6.44 -0.76 5.21
CA LEU A 24 -7.78 -0.22 5.09
C LEU A 24 -8.82 -1.01 5.91
N ALA A 25 -8.84 -2.34 5.77
CA ALA A 25 -9.82 -3.20 6.44
C ALA A 25 -9.70 -3.18 7.98
N THR A 26 -8.51 -2.88 8.49
CA THR A 26 -8.21 -2.82 9.93
C THR A 26 -8.21 -1.41 10.50
N GLY A 27 -8.40 -0.37 9.67
CA GLY A 27 -8.23 1.02 10.07
C GLY A 27 -6.80 1.35 10.51
N SER A 28 -5.81 0.63 9.99
CA SER A 28 -4.38 0.87 10.23
C SER A 28 -3.83 1.87 9.22
N ARG A 29 -2.80 2.61 9.64
CA ARG A 29 -2.05 3.52 8.76
C ARG A 29 -0.91 2.78 8.08
N LEU A 30 -0.77 2.91 6.76
CA LEU A 30 0.32 2.32 5.99
C LEU A 30 1.40 3.37 5.73
N HIS A 31 2.66 3.03 5.92
CA HIS A 31 3.79 3.91 5.59
C HIS A 31 4.68 3.20 4.58
N LEU A 32 5.06 3.88 3.50
CA LEU A 32 5.96 3.34 2.47
C LEU A 32 7.26 4.14 2.46
N VAL A 33 8.38 3.47 2.77
CA VAL A 33 9.69 4.10 2.77
C VAL A 33 10.44 3.74 1.49
N LYS A 34 10.89 4.78 0.77
CA LYS A 34 11.63 4.67 -0.49
C LYS A 34 13.05 4.10 -0.27
N PRO A 35 13.73 3.61 -1.34
CA PRO A 35 13.24 3.46 -2.72
C PRO A 35 12.22 2.32 -2.90
N PHE A 36 11.34 2.43 -3.90
CA PHE A 36 10.43 1.33 -4.26
C PHE A 36 11.04 0.53 -5.40
N GLY A 37 10.90 -0.80 -5.37
CA GLY A 37 11.27 -1.67 -6.50
C GLY A 37 10.25 -1.64 -7.65
N PHE A 38 9.22 -0.79 -7.55
CA PHE A 38 8.19 -0.57 -8.56
C PHE A 38 7.78 0.90 -8.62
N GLU A 39 7.18 1.31 -9.74
CA GLU A 39 6.57 2.64 -9.84
C GLU A 39 5.13 2.59 -9.33
N ILE A 40 4.80 3.55 -8.46
CA ILE A 40 3.43 3.84 -8.03
C ILE A 40 2.77 4.61 -9.18
N ASP A 41 2.39 3.89 -10.23
CA ASP A 41 1.49 4.42 -11.26
C ASP A 41 0.06 3.92 -11.01
N ASP A 42 -0.91 4.81 -11.20
CA ASP A 42 -2.31 4.53 -10.92
C ASP A 42 -2.85 3.33 -11.72
N LYS A 43 -2.27 3.00 -12.88
CA LYS A 43 -2.73 1.88 -13.72
C LYS A 43 -2.24 0.53 -13.23
N ARG A 44 -1.05 0.45 -12.64
CA ARG A 44 -0.49 -0.75 -11.98
C ARG A 44 -1.18 -0.97 -10.64
N LEU A 45 -1.43 0.10 -9.90
CA LEU A 45 -2.17 0.03 -8.64
C LEU A 45 -3.62 -0.43 -8.86
N LYS A 46 -4.35 0.17 -9.80
CA LYS A 46 -5.71 -0.29 -10.17
C LYS A 46 -5.73 -1.77 -10.57
N ARG A 47 -4.77 -2.24 -11.37
CA ARG A 47 -4.66 -3.67 -11.76
C ARG A 47 -4.33 -4.60 -10.60
N ALA A 48 -3.61 -4.13 -9.59
CA ALA A 48 -3.32 -4.91 -8.39
C ALA A 48 -4.52 -4.98 -7.41
N GLY A 49 -5.70 -4.50 -7.82
CA GLY A 49 -6.90 -4.48 -6.99
C GLY A 49 -6.89 -3.34 -5.96
N LEU A 50 -6.18 -2.24 -6.26
CA LEU A 50 -5.99 -1.09 -5.38
C LEU A 50 -6.91 0.07 -5.74
N ASP A 51 -8.14 -0.21 -6.14
CA ASP A 51 -9.18 0.82 -6.36
C ASP A 51 -9.45 1.65 -5.10
N TYR A 52 -9.04 1.13 -3.94
CA TYR A 52 -9.16 1.78 -2.64
C TYR A 52 -7.92 2.61 -2.23
N TRP A 53 -6.85 2.65 -3.03
CA TRP A 53 -5.61 3.34 -2.67
C TRP A 53 -5.82 4.82 -2.33
N GLN A 54 -6.77 5.46 -3.01
CA GLN A 54 -7.24 6.83 -2.74
C GLN A 54 -7.82 7.03 -1.32
N HIS A 55 -8.17 5.96 -0.62
CA HIS A 55 -8.73 5.97 0.73
C HIS A 55 -7.70 5.60 1.79
N LEU A 56 -6.45 5.28 1.40
CA LEU A 56 -5.39 5.04 2.36
C LEU A 56 -4.77 6.35 2.82
N GLU A 57 -4.53 6.44 4.12
CA GLU A 57 -3.55 7.37 4.67
C GLU A 57 -2.16 6.75 4.53
N VAL A 58 -1.48 7.08 3.42
CA VAL A 58 -0.10 6.64 3.10
C VAL A 58 0.90 7.77 3.31
#